data_AF-A0A961C2W1-F1
#
_entry.id   AF-A0A961C2W1-F1
#
_cell.length_a   1.000
_cell.length_b   1.000
_cell.length_c   1.000
_cell.angle_alpha   90.00
_cell.angle_beta   90.00
_cell.angle_gamma   90.00
#
_symmetry.space_group_name_H-M   'P 1'
#
loop_
_entity.id
_entity.type
_entity.pdbx_description
1 polymer ?
#
loop_
_entity_poly.entity_id
_entity_poly.type
_entity_poly.pdbx_seq_one_letter_code
_entity_poly.pdbx_strand_id
1 'polypeptide(L)'
;RIIPAVLGTDGAVLDLGRASRLASPDQVRYLRLRDGCCTFPGCDRPPSWCEAHHLREWTTDLGETNVDNLALLCTRHHTDVHTCGLAGRLVDGRIRWRRRQ
;
A
#
# COMPACT_ATOMS: atom_id res chain seq x y z
N ARG A 1 4.61 -9.05 14.23
CA ARG A 1 6.00 -9.33 13.80
C ARG A 1 6.24 -8.61 12.48
N ILE A 2 7.00 -7.52 12.47
CA ILE A 2 7.41 -6.84 11.23
C ILE A 2 8.59 -7.65 10.67
N ILE A 3 8.55 -8.00 9.39
CA ILE A 3 9.72 -8.55 8.69
C ILE A 3 10.39 -7.35 8.05
N PRO A 4 11.53 -6.85 8.59
CA PRO A 4 12.29 -5.84 7.88
C PRO A 4 12.91 -6.52 6.66
N ALA A 5 12.32 -6.31 5.49
CA ALA A 5 13.01 -6.61 4.24
C ALA A 5 14.04 -5.50 4.06
N VAL A 6 15.22 -5.67 4.67
CA VAL A 6 16.36 -4.78 4.46
C VAL A 6 16.80 -4.98 3.02
N LEU A 7 16.67 -3.92 2.25
CA LEU A 7 16.97 -3.89 0.85
C LEU A 7 18.24 -3.08 0.61
N GLY A 8 19.38 -3.76 0.62
CA GLY A 8 20.70 -3.16 0.47
C GLY A 8 21.40 -2.85 1.78
N THR A 9 22.68 -2.50 1.70
CA THR A 9 23.58 -2.24 2.83
C THR A 9 23.24 -0.97 3.62
N ASP A 10 22.40 -0.11 3.06
CA ASP A 10 22.20 1.26 3.57
C ASP A 10 20.83 1.46 4.27
N GLY A 11 20.01 0.41 4.37
CA GLY A 11 18.70 0.47 5.03
C GLY A 11 17.72 1.41 4.34
N ALA A 12 16.83 0.87 3.50
CA ALA A 12 15.81 1.68 2.85
C ALA A 12 14.85 2.34 3.86
N VAL A 13 14.56 3.63 3.67
CA VAL A 13 13.56 4.35 4.45
C VAL A 13 12.17 3.94 3.98
N LEU A 14 11.48 3.15 4.81
CA LEU A 14 10.13 2.64 4.54
C LEU A 14 9.01 3.47 5.20
N ASP A 15 9.40 4.45 6.01
CA ASP A 15 8.52 5.40 6.69
C ASP A 15 8.90 6.82 6.24
N LEU A 16 8.07 7.41 5.39
CA LEU A 16 8.25 8.79 4.93
C LEU A 16 7.33 9.77 5.67
N GLY A 17 6.46 9.26 6.55
CA GLY A 17 5.41 10.01 7.21
C GLY A 17 4.63 10.87 6.23
N ARG A 18 4.66 12.19 6.47
CA ARG A 18 3.99 13.22 5.67
C ARG A 18 4.92 14.02 4.75
N ALA A 19 6.21 13.67 4.67
CA ALA A 19 7.19 14.43 3.89
C ALA A 19 7.01 14.28 2.36
N SER A 20 6.42 13.16 1.91
CA SER A 20 6.12 12.92 0.50
C SER A 20 4.76 12.24 0.38
N ARG A 21 3.92 12.71 -0.54
CA ARG A 21 2.68 12.04 -0.92
C ARG A 21 2.92 10.77 -1.72
N LEU A 22 4.00 10.72 -2.51
CA LEU A 22 4.28 9.59 -3.39
C LEU A 22 5.19 8.58 -2.69
N ALA A 23 4.88 7.30 -2.86
CA ALA A 23 5.71 6.21 -2.38
C ALA A 23 7.07 6.22 -3.09
N SER A 24 8.15 5.96 -2.35
CA SER A 24 9.49 5.83 -2.93
C SER A 24 9.64 4.52 -3.71
N PRO A 25 10.64 4.41 -4.60
CA PRO A 25 10.96 3.17 -5.29
C PRO A 25 11.18 1.98 -4.33
N ASP A 26 11.83 2.22 -3.19
CA ASP A 26 12.09 1.17 -2.19
C ASP A 26 10.81 0.71 -1.49
N GLN A 27 9.91 1.64 -1.17
CA GLN A 27 8.59 1.29 -0.64
C GLN A 27 7.80 0.47 -1.66
N VAL A 28 7.80 0.87 -2.95
CA VAL A 28 7.15 0.08 -4.01
C VAL A 28 7.78 -1.32 -4.10
N ARG A 29 9.11 -1.44 -4.03
CA ARG A 29 9.81 -2.73 -4.05
C ARG A 29 9.41 -3.60 -2.84
N TYR A 30 9.33 -3.02 -1.65
CA TYR A 30 8.83 -3.71 -0.45
C TYR A 30 7.39 -4.20 -0.65
N LEU A 31 6.49 -3.35 -1.15
CA LEU A 31 5.09 -3.69 -1.38
C LEU A 31 4.94 -4.83 -2.40
N ARG A 32 5.77 -4.86 -3.46
CA ARG A 32 5.78 -5.99 -4.42
C ARG A 32 6.08 -7.32 -3.76
N LEU A 33 6.98 -7.35 -2.77
CA LEU A 33 7.31 -8.55 -2.00
C LEU A 33 6.21 -8.92 -1.00
N ARG A 34 5.65 -7.93 -0.29
CA ARG A 34 4.62 -8.16 0.73
C ARG A 34 3.29 -8.59 0.12
N ASP A 35 2.85 -7.90 -0.94
CA ASP A 35 1.50 -8.03 -1.49
C ASP A 35 1.41 -9.14 -2.53
N GLY A 36 2.49 -9.35 -3.31
CA GLY A 36 2.58 -10.39 -4.34
C GLY A 36 1.65 -10.23 -5.56
N CYS A 37 0.56 -9.46 -5.42
CA CYS A 37 -0.41 -9.12 -6.44
C CYS A 37 -1.26 -7.93 -5.96
N CYS A 38 -2.28 -7.55 -6.72
CA CYS A 38 -3.32 -6.62 -6.26
C CYS A 38 -3.96 -7.12 -4.96
N THR A 39 -3.99 -6.28 -3.93
CA THR A 39 -4.46 -6.65 -2.58
C THR A 39 -5.98 -6.69 -2.42
N PHE A 40 -6.73 -6.33 -3.47
CA PHE A 40 -8.18 -6.39 -3.44
C PHE A 40 -8.67 -7.85 -3.44
N PRO A 41 -9.68 -8.23 -2.64
CA PRO A 41 -10.09 -9.63 -2.48
C PRO A 41 -10.41 -10.31 -3.83
N GLY A 42 -9.80 -11.47 -4.06
CA GLY A 42 -10.00 -12.27 -5.27
C GLY A 42 -9.29 -11.76 -6.53
N CYS A 43 -8.45 -10.73 -6.43
CA CYS A 43 -7.62 -10.27 -7.54
C CYS A 43 -6.24 -10.94 -7.52
N ASP A 44 -5.74 -11.30 -8.70
CA ASP A 44 -4.43 -11.93 -8.91
C ASP A 44 -3.54 -11.13 -9.87
N ARG A 45 -3.96 -9.89 -10.25
CA ARG A 45 -3.19 -9.04 -11.16
C ARG A 45 -1.77 -8.86 -10.63
N PRO A 46 -0.74 -9.06 -11.47
CA PRO A 46 0.63 -9.09 -11.01
C PRO A 46 1.09 -7.70 -10.54
N PRO A 47 2.11 -7.62 -9.66
CA PRO A 47 2.57 -6.35 -9.10
C PRO A 47 3.07 -5.33 -10.14
N SER A 48 3.48 -5.80 -11.33
CA SER A 48 3.87 -4.94 -12.45
C SER A 48 2.71 -4.13 -13.02
N TRP A 49 1.47 -4.51 -12.73
CA TRP A 49 0.24 -3.84 -13.16
C TRP A 49 -0.42 -3.07 -12.01
N CYS A 50 0.30 -2.90 -10.90
CA CYS A 50 -0.21 -2.28 -9.69
C CYS A 50 0.56 -1.02 -9.31
N GLU A 51 -0.16 -0.12 -8.65
CA GLU A 51 0.32 1.12 -8.07
C GLU A 51 0.18 1.07 -6.55
N ALA A 52 1.01 1.84 -5.84
CA ALA A 52 0.89 2.00 -4.40
C ALA A 52 -0.28 2.94 -4.07
N HIS A 53 -1.14 2.51 -3.15
CA HIS A 53 -2.34 3.21 -2.70
C HIS A 53 -2.33 3.36 -1.18
N HIS A 54 -2.72 4.54 -0.68
CA HIS A 54 -2.87 4.80 0.75
C HIS A 54 -4.16 4.18 1.33
N LEU A 55 -4.03 3.32 2.33
CA LEU A 55 -5.14 2.63 2.98
C LEU A 55 -6.04 3.57 3.79
N ARG A 56 -5.41 4.52 4.50
CA ARG A 56 -6.02 5.77 4.96
C ARG A 56 -5.59 6.85 3.99
N GLU A 57 -6.54 7.57 3.42
CA GLU A 57 -6.24 8.49 2.33
C GLU A 57 -5.35 9.64 2.81
N TRP A 58 -4.47 10.08 1.92
CA TRP A 58 -3.50 11.12 2.23
C TRP A 58 -4.16 12.45 2.63
N THR A 59 -5.08 12.98 1.85
CA THR A 59 -5.61 14.34 2.04
C THR A 59 -6.67 14.42 3.13
N THR A 60 -7.68 13.56 3.04
CA THR A 60 -8.92 13.53 3.82
C THR A 60 -8.75 12.83 5.16
N ASP A 61 -7.98 11.74 5.21
CA ASP A 61 -7.78 10.98 6.44
C ASP A 61 -6.44 11.30 7.12
N LEU A 62 -5.65 12.23 6.56
CA LEU A 62 -4.27 12.53 6.98
C LEU A 62 -3.38 11.29 7.05
N GLY A 63 -3.54 10.37 6.09
CA GLY A 63 -2.72 9.18 5.96
C GLY A 63 -1.25 9.50 5.64
N GLU A 64 -0.37 8.62 6.08
CA GLU A 64 1.07 8.73 5.88
C GLU A 64 1.55 7.82 4.75
N THR A 65 2.66 8.19 4.12
CA THR A 65 3.32 7.37 3.09
C THR A 65 4.29 6.42 3.78
N ASN A 66 3.72 5.48 4.52
CA ASN A 66 4.42 4.44 5.28
C ASN A 66 3.99 3.09 4.75
N VAL A 67 4.91 2.11 4.70
CA VAL A 67 4.59 0.82 4.08
C VAL A 67 3.41 0.09 4.75
N ASP A 68 3.12 0.34 6.02
CA ASP A 68 1.95 -0.19 6.73
C ASP A 68 0.62 0.49 6.35
N ASN A 69 0.68 1.71 5.82
CA ASN A 69 -0.44 2.46 5.26
C ASN A 69 -0.50 2.41 3.72
N LEU A 70 0.40 1.68 3.05
CA LEU A 70 0.39 1.51 1.59
C LEU A 70 0.00 0.10 1.20
N ALA A 71 -0.60 -0.07 0.02
CA ALA A 71 -0.89 -1.36 -0.61
C ALA A 71 -0.89 -1.29 -2.14
N LEU A 72 -0.59 -2.41 -2.79
CA LEU A 72 -0.72 -2.53 -4.24
C LEU A 72 -2.17 -2.71 -4.67
N LEU A 73 -2.57 -1.93 -5.67
CA LEU A 73 -3.83 -2.07 -6.41
C LEU A 73 -3.59 -1.97 -7.91
N CYS A 74 -4.25 -2.82 -8.69
CA CYS A 74 -4.32 -2.65 -10.14
C CYS A 74 -5.21 -1.45 -10.49
N THR A 75 -5.05 -0.88 -11.69
CA THR A 75 -5.79 0.32 -12.12
C THR A 75 -7.29 0.23 -11.87
N ARG A 76 -7.94 -0.90 -12.21
CA ARG A 76 -9.38 -1.11 -11.96
C ARG A 76 -9.73 -0.97 -10.48
N HIS A 77 -9.08 -1.77 -9.62
CA HIS A 77 -9.40 -1.73 -8.19
C HIS A 77 -8.93 -0.45 -7.52
N HIS A 78 -7.91 0.23 -8.05
CA HIS A 78 -7.49 1.55 -7.58
C HIS A 78 -8.62 2.57 -7.80
N THR A 79 -9.28 2.54 -8.96
CA THR A 79 -10.51 3.33 -9.19
C THR A 79 -11.63 2.88 -8.27
N ASP A 80 -11.91 1.57 -8.18
CA ASP A 80 -13.04 1.04 -7.41
C ASP A 80 -12.96 1.47 -5.92
N VAL A 81 -11.78 1.42 -5.28
CA VAL A 81 -11.64 1.81 -3.87
C VAL A 81 -11.91 3.29 -3.64
N HIS A 82 -11.54 4.17 -4.58
CA HIS A 82 -11.85 5.59 -4.50
C HIS A 82 -13.34 5.84 -4.71
N THR A 83 -13.92 5.28 -5.78
CA THR A 83 -15.34 5.46 -6.13
C THR A 83 -16.27 4.87 -5.06
N CYS A 84 -15.89 3.76 -4.44
CA CYS A 84 -16.66 3.12 -3.40
C CYS A 84 -16.38 3.66 -1.99
N GLY A 85 -15.49 4.65 -1.82
CA GLY A 85 -15.14 5.16 -0.50
C GLY A 85 -14.63 4.04 0.42
N LEU A 86 -13.73 3.20 -0.09
CA LEU A 86 -13.11 2.13 0.70
C LEU A 86 -11.87 2.64 1.41
N ALA A 87 -11.58 2.01 2.55
CA ALA A 87 -10.34 2.15 3.29
C ALA A 87 -9.81 0.76 3.64
N GLY A 88 -8.52 0.68 3.90
CA GLY A 88 -7.87 -0.57 4.25
C GLY A 88 -7.16 -0.51 5.60
N ARG A 89 -6.65 -1.66 6.06
CA ARG A 89 -5.68 -1.80 7.15
C ARG A 89 -4.80 -3.01 6.89
N LEU A 90 -3.52 -2.93 7.23
CA LEU A 90 -2.63 -4.08 7.29
C LEU A 90 -2.94 -4.89 8.56
N VAL A 91 -3.28 -6.17 8.41
CA VAL A 91 -3.57 -7.10 9.50
C VAL A 91 -2.87 -8.43 9.19
N ASP A 92 -1.96 -8.86 10.07
CA ASP A 92 -1.19 -10.10 9.92
C ASP A 92 -0.51 -10.25 8.54
N GLY A 93 0.08 -9.15 8.06
CA GLY A 93 0.78 -9.11 6.78
C GLY A 93 -0.12 -9.05 5.54
N ARG A 94 -1.44 -8.94 5.70
CA ARG A 94 -2.41 -8.84 4.59
C ARG A 94 -3.30 -7.62 4.71
N ILE A 95 -3.74 -7.09 3.57
CA ILE A 95 -4.65 -5.95 3.56
C ILE A 95 -6.10 -6.40 3.75
N ARG A 96 -6.80 -5.71 4.65
CA ARG A 96 -8.23 -5.87 4.89
C ARG A 96 -8.97 -4.60 4.49
N TRP A 97 -9.80 -4.71 3.47
CA TRP A 97 -10.63 -3.62 2.93
C TRP A 97 -11.99 -3.53 3.63
N ARG A 98 -12.48 -2.31 3.81
CA ARG A 98 -13.81 -1.99 4.36
C ARG A 98 -14.34 -0.68 3.77
N ARG A 99 -15.64 -0.43 3.87
CA ARG A 99 -16.22 0.91 3.60
C ARG A 99 -15.76 1.91 4.65
N ARG A 100 -15.52 3.16 4.25
CA ARG A 100 -15.39 4.30 5.16
C ARG A 100 -16.77 4.55 5.79
N GLN A 101 -16.79 4.71 7.12
CA GLN A 101 -17.97 5.16 7.85
C GLN A 101 -17.99 6.68 7.85
#